data_AF-X0T8P3-F1
#
_entry.id   AF-X0T8P3-F1
#
_cell.length_a   1.000
_cell.length_b   1.000
_cell.length_c   1.000
_cell.angle_alpha   90.00
_cell.angle_beta   90.00
_cell.angle_gamma   90.00
#
_symmetry.space_group_name_H-M   'P 1'
#
loop_
_entity.id
_entity.type
_entity.pdbx_description
1 polymer ?
#
loop_
_entity_poly.entity_id
_entity_poly.type
_entity_poly.pdbx_seq_one_letter_code
_entity_poly.pdbx_strand_id
1 'polypeptide(L)' 'IAIKMQTKEKGIARDIINEAHSGYDTIVLGRRGLSGIKEFVLGSISQKVLHSARDMSVIVVD' A
#
# COMPACT_ATOMS: atom_id res chain seq x y z
N ILE A 1 -18.59 0.14 -5.45
CA ILE A 1 -17.11 0.23 -5.31
C ILE A 1 -16.80 1.71 -5.12
N ALA A 2 -16.10 2.07 -4.04
CA ALA A 2 -15.68 3.44 -3.81
C ALA A 2 -14.25 3.61 -4.33
N ILE A 3 -13.99 4.71 -5.04
CA ILE A 3 -12.64 5.11 -5.45
C ILE A 3 -12.27 6.32 -4.61
N LYS A 4 -11.21 6.20 -3.81
CA LYS A 4 -10.67 7.29 -3.01
C LYS A 4 -9.28 7.61 -3.54
N MET A 5 -9.08 8.85 -3.99
CA MET A 5 -7.77 9.36 -4.36
C MET A 5 -7.34 10.36 -3.29
N GLN A 6 -6.12 10.22 -2.82
CA GLN A 6 -5.53 11.11 -1.83
C GLN A 6 -4.10 11.45 -2.22
N THR A 7 -3.71 12.69 -1.98
CA THR A 7 -2.32 13.11 -2.08
C THR A 7 -1.55 12.54 -0.90
N LYS A 8 -0.31 12.09 -1.12
CA LYS A 8 0.60 11.62 -0.06
C LYS A 8 0.72 12.67 1.05
N GLU A 9 0.52 12.25 2.30
CA GLU A 9 0.66 13.10 3.48
C GLU A 9 1.94 12.79 4.25
N LYS A 10 2.06 11.59 4.82
CA LYS A 10 3.24 11.16 5.61
C LYS A 10 4.16 10.26 4.81
N GLY A 11 3.61 9.52 3.85
CA GLY A 11 4.33 8.57 3.01
C GLY A 11 3.44 7.42 2.60
N ILE A 12 3.58 6.95 1.36
CA ILE A 12 2.61 6.02 0.72
C ILE A 12 2.26 4.81 1.62
N ALA A 13 3.25 4.10 2.17
CA ALA A 13 2.98 2.94 3.01
C ALA A 13 2.26 3.29 4.32
N ARG A 14 2.64 4.39 4.98
CA ARG A 14 1.99 4.86 6.22
C ARG A 14 0.57 5.33 5.96
N ASP A 15 0.38 6.05 4.86
CA ASP A 15 -0.93 6.57 4.47
C ASP A 15 -1.88 5.42 4.13
N ILE A 16 -1.39 4.36 3.46
CA ILE A 16 -2.16 3.12 3.22
C ILE A 16 -2.56 2.44 4.54
N ILE A 17 -1.62 2.26 5.48
CA ILE A 17 -1.88 1.58 6.75
C ILE A 17 -2.90 2.36 7.60
N ASN A 18 -2.72 3.68 7.71
CA ASN A 18 -3.65 4.51 8.48
C ASN A 18 -5.06 4.49 7.88
N GLU A 19 -5.18 4.51 6.55
CA GLU A 19 -6.48 4.36 5.90
C GLU A 19 -7.08 2.98 6.21
N ALA A 20 -6.28 1.91 6.15
CA ALA A 20 -6.74 0.57 6.45
C ALA A 20 -7.31 0.46 7.88
N HIS A 21 -6.73 1.16 8.85
CA HIS A 21 -7.25 1.25 10.22
C HIS A 21 -8.59 1.99 10.36
N SER A 22 -9.12 2.58 9.29
CA SER A 22 -10.43 3.27 9.29
C SER A 22 -11.62 2.31 9.11
N GLY A 23 -11.43 1.00 9.31
CA GLY A 23 -12.50 -0.01 9.28
C GLY A 23 -12.41 -1.03 8.15
N TYR A 24 -11.22 -1.23 7.58
CA TYR A 24 -10.99 -2.29 6.59
C TYR A 24 -10.36 -3.51 7.27
N ASP A 25 -10.55 -4.71 6.70
CA ASP A 25 -9.98 -5.96 7.26
C ASP A 25 -8.73 -6.45 6.52
N THR A 26 -8.51 -6.00 5.28
CA THR A 26 -7.47 -6.53 4.40
C THR A 26 -6.95 -5.48 3.43
N ILE A 27 -5.63 -5.46 3.23
CA ILE A 27 -4.94 -4.60 2.26
C ILE A 27 -4.55 -5.45 1.06
N VAL A 28 -5.01 -5.06 -0.14
CA VAL A 28 -4.62 -5.70 -1.41
C VAL A 28 -3.75 -4.75 -2.21
N LEU A 29 -2.56 -5.21 -2.59
CA LEU A 29 -1.57 -4.42 -3.32
C LEU A 29 -1.23 -5.08 -4.66
N GLY A 30 -1.28 -4.29 -5.74
CA GLY A 30 -0.77 -4.72 -7.03
C GLY A 30 0.75 -4.71 -7.09
N ARG A 31 1.35 -5.71 -7.72
CA ARG A 31 2.80 -5.85 -7.91
C ARG A 31 3.34 -5.04 -9.11
N ARG A 32 2.48 -4.72 -10.09
CA ARG A 32 2.85 -4.02 -11.33
C ARG A 32 2.13 -2.68 -11.44
N GLY A 33 2.88 -1.61 -11.70
CA GLY A 33 2.34 -0.28 -12.00
C GLY A 33 2.39 0.02 -13.50
N LEU A 34 1.35 0.66 -14.02
CA LEU A 34 1.34 1.23 -15.37
C LEU A 34 2.53 2.20 -15.53
N SER A 35 3.43 1.84 -16.44
CA SER A 35 4.52 2.65 -17.02
C SER A 35 5.50 3.36 -16.06
N GLY A 36 6.76 2.91 -16.09
CA GLY A 36 7.89 3.86 -16.13
C GLY A 36 8.55 4.30 -14.82
N ILE A 37 8.20 3.76 -13.65
CA ILE A 37 9.00 4.01 -12.45
C ILE A 37 10.09 2.95 -12.37
N LYS A 38 11.19 3.22 -13.08
CA LYS A 38 12.46 2.51 -12.99
C LYS A 38 12.77 2.17 -11.53
N GLU A 39 12.97 0.87 -11.30
CA GLU A 39 13.81 0.33 -10.24
C GLU A 39 13.36 0.66 -8.80
N PHE A 40 12.77 -0.35 -8.13
CA PHE A 40 12.99 -0.64 -6.72
C PHE A 40 13.31 0.59 -5.85
N VAL A 41 12.28 1.39 -5.55
CA VAL A 41 12.37 2.38 -4.47
C VAL A 41 12.90 1.63 -3.25
N LEU A 42 14.11 1.96 -2.75
CA LEU A 42 14.78 1.35 -1.59
C LEU A 42 13.77 0.79 -0.55
N GLY A 43 13.46 -0.52 -0.68
CA GLY A 43 12.29 -1.18 -0.07
C GLY A 43 10.96 -0.82 -0.75
N SER A 44 10.38 -1.74 -1.53
CA SER A 44 9.12 -1.49 -2.26
C SER A 44 8.00 -1.06 -1.31
N ILE A 45 7.02 -0.31 -1.80
CA ILE A 45 5.86 0.07 -0.97
C ILE A 45 5.18 -1.18 -0.41
N SER A 46 5.00 -2.21 -1.23
CA SER A 46 4.44 -3.49 -0.78
C SER A 46 5.24 -4.12 0.35
N GLN A 47 6.58 -4.08 0.28
CA GLN A 47 7.43 -4.57 1.36
C GLN A 47 7.30 -3.72 2.63
N LYS A 48 7.21 -2.39 2.50
CA LYS A 48 7.02 -1.47 3.64
C LYS A 48 5.69 -1.71 4.34
N VAL A 49 4.61 -1.92 3.58
CA VAL A 49 3.30 -2.26 4.12
C VAL A 49 3.32 -3.62 4.79
N LEU A 50 3.83 -4.66 4.12
CA LEU A 50 3.94 -6.02 4.68
C LEU A 50 4.70 -6.05 6.02
N HIS A 51 5.76 -5.24 6.16
CA HIS A 51 6.57 -5.21 7.37
C HIS A 51 5.95 -4.39 8.52
N SER A 52 5.02 -3.47 8.21
CA SER A 52 4.49 -2.51 9.17
C SER A 52 3.03 -2.77 9.56
N ALA A 53 2.22 -3.37 8.70
CA ALA A 53 0.83 -3.75 8.95
C ALA A 53 0.76 -5.06 9.76
N ARG A 54 1.08 -4.99 11.06
CA ARG A 54 1.20 -6.18 11.93
C ARG A 54 -0.14 -6.77 12.36
N ASP A 55 -1.21 -6.00 12.25
CA ASP A 55 -2.55 -6.27 12.76
C ASP A 55 -3.58 -6.50 11.64
N MET A 56 -3.13 -6.59 10.39
CA MET A 56 -4.00 -6.73 9.23
C MET A 56 -3.46 -7.75 8.23
N SER A 57 -4.37 -8.38 7.48
CA SER A 57 -3.99 -9.24 6.36
C SER A 57 -3.52 -8.40 5.18
N VAL A 58 -2.39 -8.76 4.57
CA VAL A 58 -1.83 -8.09 3.40
C VAL A 58 -1.67 -9.11 2.27
N ILE A 59 -2.27 -8.84 1.12
CA ILE A 59 -2.21 -9.69 -0.07
C ILE A 59 -1.53 -8.92 -1.20
N VAL A 60 -0.55 -9.53 -1.84
CA VAL A 60 0.10 -8.98 -3.04
C VAL A 60 -0.37 -9.78 -4.25
N VAL A 61 -0.93 -9.09 -5.24
CA VAL A 61 -1.50 -9.68 -6.47
C VAL A 61 -0.74 -9.17 -7.70
N ASP A 62 -0.73 -9.98 -8.76
CA ASP A 62 -0.01 -9.72 -10.02
C ASP A 62 -0.91 -9.41 -11.20
#